data_AF-A0A932Q7X9-F1
#
_entry.id   AF-A0A932Q7X9-F1
#
_cell.length_a   1.000
_cell.length_b   1.000
_cell.length_c   1.000
_cell.angle_alpha   90.00
_cell.angle_beta   90.00
_cell.angle_gamma   90.00
#
_symmetry.space_group_name_H-M   'P 1'
#
loop_
_entity.id
_entity.type
_entity.pdbx_description
1 polymer ?
#
loop_
_entity_poly.entity_id
_entity_poly.type
_entity_poly.pdbx_seq_one_letter_code
_entity_poly.pdbx_strand_id
1 'polypeptide(L)'
;MDLRIDPKLFHDFHFKIAMPLRLPATSRRILEEFVDIDVNSEAVSKIVQRNQYFEYMLLQEIKTLGLKENTPGLQAAIALLGMSRVRDFVCALQILRMVGRRHPEVGKDGKFTFKPSEMVKYAVKTEEYALARQIPYADTAYAGGMMFDVMFAVARELFGDPDTFEDYAVEVYKHGLRTALIGVEIGKSIKNFSYSKFVFSSCLIHDIGKLAMELLFPPTTPNSYLAFRESVDEKPVRRLLKHYIEVKRFGLPHEYYSSQMAFQFNIFRSIERAVLFHHDPYTLKSTNKDLYTFAALIGLASNMANHYRNPKDANDPIVASWITPELKDCKIELKTLMAVMQRVSTTSSI
;
A
#
# COMPACT_ATOMS: atom_id res chain seq x y z
N MET A 1 -23.15 20.06 12.28
CA MET A 1 -22.86 18.85 13.07
C MET A 1 -21.46 19.02 13.62
N ASP A 2 -21.29 19.04 14.93
CA ASP A 2 -20.01 19.34 15.56
C ASP A 2 -19.14 18.06 15.53
N LEU A 3 -18.36 17.89 14.46
CA LEU A 3 -17.41 16.77 14.32
C LEU A 3 -16.23 17.04 15.25
N ARG A 4 -16.38 16.70 16.53
CA ARG A 4 -15.27 16.71 17.48
C ARG A 4 -14.51 15.40 17.35
N ILE A 5 -13.35 15.46 16.70
CA ILE A 5 -12.41 14.34 16.67
C ILE A 5 -11.86 14.19 18.09
N ASP A 6 -11.93 12.97 18.64
CA ASP A 6 -11.29 12.66 19.93
C ASP A 6 -9.77 12.97 19.83
N PRO A 7 -9.23 13.90 20.63
CA PRO A 7 -7.81 14.23 20.61
C PRO A 7 -6.91 13.02 20.84
N LYS A 8 -7.36 12.05 21.66
CA LYS A 8 -6.60 10.82 21.92
C LYS A 8 -6.56 9.93 20.67
N LEU A 9 -7.68 9.77 19.98
CA LEU A 9 -7.75 9.01 18.72
C LEU A 9 -6.81 9.62 17.68
N PHE A 10 -6.86 10.94 17.52
CA PHE A 10 -5.98 11.66 16.58
C PHE A 10 -4.51 11.47 16.94
N HIS A 11 -4.16 11.58 18.23
CA HIS A 11 -2.82 11.31 18.72
C HIS A 11 -2.38 9.87 18.46
N ASP A 12 -3.20 8.87 18.82
CA ASP A 12 -2.88 7.46 18.62
C ASP A 12 -2.66 7.15 17.14
N PHE A 13 -3.51 7.65 16.24
CA PHE A 13 -3.29 7.50 14.80
C PHE A 13 -1.96 8.10 14.36
N HIS A 14 -1.72 9.38 14.66
CA HIS A 14 -0.52 10.06 14.15
C HIS A 14 0.77 9.50 14.72
N PHE A 15 0.83 9.19 16.01
CA PHE A 15 2.06 8.74 16.68
C PHE A 15 2.31 7.23 16.55
N LYS A 16 1.26 6.40 16.59
CA LYS A 16 1.43 4.93 16.54
C LYS A 16 1.30 4.35 15.15
N ILE A 17 0.57 4.98 14.22
CA ILE A 17 0.31 4.43 12.89
C ILE A 17 0.99 5.26 11.80
N ALA A 18 0.70 6.55 11.72
CA ALA A 18 1.17 7.39 10.61
C ALA A 18 2.68 7.69 10.69
N MET A 19 3.22 7.96 11.88
CA MET A 19 4.65 8.26 12.06
C MET A 19 5.58 7.10 11.64
N PRO A 20 5.29 5.82 11.95
CA PRO A 20 6.01 4.67 11.39
C PRO A 20 6.14 4.61 9.86
N LEU A 21 5.25 5.26 9.12
CA LEU A 21 5.32 5.32 7.64
C LEU A 21 6.25 6.42 7.14
N ARG A 22 6.68 7.34 8.00
CA ARG A 22 7.59 8.43 7.63
C ARG A 22 9.03 7.90 7.52
N LEU A 23 9.35 7.32 6.38
CA LEU A 23 10.65 6.72 6.11
C LEU A 23 11.81 7.72 6.29
N PRO A 24 12.85 7.35 7.07
CA PRO A 24 14.10 8.10 7.14
C PRO A 24 14.77 8.24 5.79
N ALA A 25 15.67 9.23 5.70
CA ALA A 25 16.28 9.64 4.44
C ALA A 25 16.98 8.50 3.69
N THR A 26 17.62 7.55 4.38
CA THR A 26 18.33 6.43 3.75
C THR A 26 17.37 5.49 3.03
N SER A 27 16.39 4.91 3.73
CA SER A 27 15.43 3.98 3.13
C SER A 27 14.54 4.67 2.09
N ARG A 28 14.14 5.92 2.35
CA ARG A 28 13.41 6.72 1.37
C ARG A 28 14.20 6.88 0.07
N ARG A 29 15.47 7.31 0.16
CA ARG A 29 16.31 7.49 -1.03
C ARG A 29 16.58 6.19 -1.77
N ILE A 30 16.74 5.08 -1.05
CA ILE A 30 16.84 3.76 -1.67
C ILE A 30 15.58 3.47 -2.48
N LEU A 31 14.39 3.65 -1.92
CA LEU A 31 13.16 3.42 -2.68
C LEU A 31 13.00 4.41 -3.85
N GLU A 32 13.36 5.68 -3.67
CA GLU A 32 13.36 6.69 -4.75
C GLU A 32 14.31 6.27 -5.89
N GLU A 33 15.50 5.76 -5.58
CA GLU A 33 16.49 5.30 -6.57
C GLU A 33 16.01 4.06 -7.34
N PHE A 34 15.38 3.10 -6.68
CA PHE A 34 14.82 1.91 -7.34
C PHE A 34 13.63 2.24 -8.24
N VAL A 35 12.97 3.36 -7.98
CA VAL A 35 11.86 3.84 -8.78
C VAL A 35 12.33 4.46 -10.12
N ASP A 36 13.64 4.69 -10.28
CA ASP A 36 14.26 5.11 -11.53
C ASP A 36 14.75 3.90 -12.36
N ILE A 37 14.65 4.00 -13.69
CA ILE A 37 14.90 2.89 -14.63
C ILE A 37 16.37 2.44 -14.61
N ASP A 38 17.30 3.34 -14.26
CA ASP A 38 18.75 3.16 -14.38
C ASP A 38 19.46 2.98 -13.03
N VAL A 39 18.81 2.28 -12.09
CA VAL A 39 19.38 2.02 -10.76
C VAL A 39 20.69 1.22 -10.88
N ASN A 40 21.76 1.72 -10.26
CA ASN A 40 23.07 1.07 -10.26
C ASN A 40 23.68 0.95 -8.85
N SER A 41 24.61 0.01 -8.70
CA SER A 41 25.22 -0.32 -7.40
C SER A 41 26.03 0.83 -6.79
N GLU A 42 26.58 1.73 -7.62
CA GLU A 42 27.33 2.89 -7.14
C GLU A 42 26.41 3.89 -6.44
N ALA A 43 25.24 4.20 -7.03
CA ALA A 43 24.26 5.10 -6.44
C ALA A 43 23.72 4.56 -5.12
N VAL A 44 23.33 3.28 -5.07
CA VAL A 44 22.86 2.62 -3.84
C VAL A 44 23.97 2.57 -2.78
N SER A 45 25.22 2.27 -3.19
CA SER A 45 26.38 2.32 -2.29
C SER A 45 26.53 3.70 -1.64
N LYS A 46 26.46 4.78 -2.43
CA LYS A 46 26.55 6.16 -1.92
C LYS A 46 25.41 6.50 -0.95
N ILE A 47 24.21 5.97 -1.18
CA ILE A 47 23.08 6.18 -0.26
C ILE A 47 23.31 5.45 1.08
N VAL A 48 23.79 4.20 1.04
CA VAL A 48 24.08 3.40 2.24
C VAL A 48 25.26 3.96 3.03
N GLN A 49 26.36 4.38 2.39
CA GLN A 49 27.56 4.96 3.03
C GLN A 49 27.28 6.23 3.83
N ARG A 50 26.22 6.98 3.46
CA ARG A 50 25.79 8.16 4.22
C ARG A 50 25.22 7.80 5.60
N ASN A 51 25.02 6.51 5.89
CA ASN A 51 24.51 6.02 7.15
C ASN A 51 25.33 4.81 7.63
N GLN A 52 26.33 5.09 8.48
CA GLN A 52 27.26 4.10 9.03
C GLN A 52 26.57 2.88 9.65
N TYR A 53 25.37 3.06 10.22
CA TYR A 53 24.60 1.94 10.76
C TYR A 53 24.17 0.95 9.67
N PHE A 54 23.58 1.43 8.56
CA PHE A 54 23.13 0.55 7.48
C PHE A 54 24.31 -0.07 6.74
N GLU A 55 25.39 0.69 6.55
CA GLU A 55 26.65 0.16 5.99
C GLU A 55 27.20 -0.98 6.85
N TYR A 56 27.34 -0.76 8.16
CA TYR A 56 27.82 -1.80 9.07
C TYR A 56 26.93 -3.05 9.03
N MET A 57 25.60 -2.89 9.12
CA MET A 57 24.68 -4.02 9.12
C MET A 57 24.69 -4.79 7.80
N LEU A 58 24.82 -4.10 6.66
CA LEU A 58 24.92 -4.74 5.35
C LEU A 58 26.23 -5.53 5.22
N LEU A 59 27.36 -4.98 5.69
CA LEU A 59 28.62 -5.71 5.73
C LEU A 59 28.56 -6.94 6.66
N GLN A 60 27.82 -6.86 7.77
CA GLN A 60 27.55 -8.04 8.60
C GLN A 60 26.74 -9.09 7.85
N GLU A 61 25.67 -8.70 7.14
CA GLU A 61 24.87 -9.62 6.30
C GLU A 61 25.76 -10.39 5.33
N ILE A 62 26.68 -9.70 4.66
CA ILE A 62 27.60 -10.31 3.68
C ILE A 62 28.59 -11.27 4.34
N LYS A 63 29.08 -10.95 5.55
CA LYS A 63 29.93 -11.87 6.30
C LYS A 63 29.19 -13.18 6.63
N THR A 64 27.89 -13.11 6.89
CA THR A 64 27.06 -14.29 7.17
C THR A 64 26.96 -15.25 5.96
N LEU A 65 27.14 -14.72 4.74
CA LEU A 65 27.15 -15.51 3.50
C LEU A 65 28.47 -16.27 3.28
N GLY A 66 29.43 -16.21 4.21
CA GLY A 66 30.67 -17.01 4.16
C GLY A 66 31.78 -16.45 3.27
N LEU A 67 31.65 -15.20 2.81
CA LEU A 67 32.66 -14.49 2.01
C LEU A 67 33.79 -13.95 2.90
N LYS A 68 34.53 -14.85 3.58
CA LYS A 68 35.43 -14.52 4.70
C LYS A 68 36.82 -13.98 4.32
N GLU A 69 37.33 -14.27 3.12
CA GLU A 69 38.76 -14.05 2.85
C GLU A 69 39.11 -12.67 2.27
N ASN A 70 38.14 -11.90 1.77
CA ASN A 70 38.32 -10.50 1.39
C ASN A 70 36.97 -9.79 1.52
N THR A 71 36.79 -8.94 2.54
CA THR A 71 35.54 -8.15 2.65
C THR A 71 35.49 -7.21 1.45
N PRO A 72 34.57 -7.42 0.49
CA PRO A 72 34.50 -6.57 -0.69
C PRO A 72 34.14 -5.16 -0.25
N GLY A 73 34.65 -4.14 -0.96
CA GLY A 73 34.14 -2.78 -0.80
C GLY A 73 32.61 -2.76 -0.99
N LEU A 74 31.91 -1.81 -0.36
CA LEU A 74 30.45 -1.80 -0.28
C LEU A 74 29.75 -1.98 -1.64
N GLN A 75 30.29 -1.40 -2.70
CA GLN A 75 29.76 -1.54 -4.06
C GLN A 75 29.82 -2.99 -4.57
N ALA A 76 30.94 -3.69 -4.37
CA ALA A 76 31.09 -5.10 -4.75
C ALA A 76 30.23 -5.99 -3.85
N ALA A 77 30.11 -5.64 -2.58
CA ALA A 77 29.19 -6.21 -1.61
C ALA A 77 27.71 -6.15 -2.08
N ILE A 78 27.27 -4.98 -2.54
CA ILE A 78 25.92 -4.76 -3.12
C ILE A 78 25.74 -5.58 -4.40
N ALA A 79 26.75 -5.60 -5.28
CA ALA A 79 26.70 -6.39 -6.51
C ALA A 79 26.57 -7.90 -6.23
N LEU A 80 27.28 -8.40 -5.21
CA LEU A 80 27.22 -9.81 -4.79
C LEU A 80 25.87 -10.18 -4.14
N LEU A 81 25.32 -9.31 -3.30
CA LEU A 81 24.03 -9.56 -2.65
C LEU A 81 22.86 -9.42 -3.64
N GLY A 82 23.02 -8.53 -4.63
CA GLY A 82 21.97 -8.14 -5.57
C GLY A 82 21.17 -6.95 -5.06
N MET A 83 20.83 -6.05 -5.98
CA MET A 83 20.19 -4.77 -5.69
C MET A 83 18.88 -4.94 -4.89
N SER A 84 17.96 -5.78 -5.36
CA SER A 84 16.68 -6.01 -4.68
C SER A 84 16.87 -6.51 -3.24
N ARG A 85 17.81 -7.43 -3.00
CA ARG A 85 18.09 -7.93 -1.65
C ARG A 85 18.65 -6.85 -0.73
N VAL A 86 19.48 -5.94 -1.24
CA VAL A 86 19.97 -4.78 -0.48
C VAL A 86 18.81 -3.86 -0.10
N ARG A 87 17.90 -3.55 -1.04
CA ARG A 87 16.70 -2.76 -0.77
C ARG A 87 15.84 -3.42 0.30
N ASP A 88 15.55 -4.70 0.16
CA ASP A 88 14.72 -5.46 1.08
C ASP A 88 15.35 -5.49 2.48
N PHE A 89 16.67 -5.73 2.58
CA PHE A 89 17.42 -5.69 3.83
C PHE A 89 17.33 -4.33 4.52
N VAL A 90 17.59 -3.23 3.78
CA VAL A 90 17.54 -1.88 4.35
C VAL A 90 16.12 -1.50 4.76
N CYS A 91 15.11 -1.87 3.99
CA CYS A 91 13.70 -1.63 4.32
C CYS A 91 13.27 -2.42 5.57
N ALA A 92 13.62 -3.70 5.65
CA ALA A 92 13.33 -4.55 6.80
C ALA A 92 13.98 -4.02 8.10
N LEU A 93 15.26 -3.63 8.02
CA LEU A 93 15.96 -2.99 9.13
C LEU A 93 15.28 -1.66 9.55
N GLN A 94 14.77 -0.91 8.57
CA GLN A 94 14.09 0.34 8.85
C GLN A 94 12.78 0.12 9.60
N ILE A 95 11.98 -0.88 9.21
CA ILE A 95 10.76 -1.28 9.91
C ILE A 95 11.09 -1.72 11.34
N LEU A 96 12.09 -2.59 11.50
CA LEU A 96 12.53 -3.07 12.82
C LEU A 96 12.90 -1.93 13.77
N ARG A 97 13.61 -0.90 13.27
CA ARG A 97 14.04 0.25 14.06
C ARG A 97 12.92 1.23 14.36
N MET A 98 12.07 1.55 13.39
CA MET A 98 11.01 2.53 13.57
C MET A 98 9.89 2.00 14.45
N VAL A 99 9.52 0.74 14.25
CA VAL A 99 8.35 0.16 14.89
C VAL A 99 8.76 -0.64 16.11
N GLY A 100 9.64 -1.63 15.93
CA GLY A 100 10.11 -2.49 17.03
C GLY A 100 11.11 -1.83 17.97
N ARG A 101 11.62 -0.62 17.64
CA ARG A 101 12.59 0.16 18.44
C ARG A 101 13.80 -0.65 18.89
N ARG A 102 14.22 -1.60 18.06
CA ARG A 102 15.32 -2.52 18.35
C ARG A 102 16.26 -2.67 17.17
N HIS A 103 17.43 -3.24 17.46
CA HIS A 103 18.43 -3.61 16.48
C HIS A 103 18.32 -5.11 16.19
N PRO A 104 18.73 -5.56 14.99
CA PRO A 104 18.81 -6.97 14.72
C PRO A 104 19.91 -7.58 15.60
N GLU A 105 19.62 -8.74 16.19
CA GLU A 105 20.63 -9.48 16.94
C GLU A 105 21.34 -10.44 16.00
N VAL A 106 22.62 -10.67 16.25
CA VAL A 106 23.42 -11.68 15.53
C VAL A 106 23.52 -12.91 16.43
N GLY A 107 23.01 -14.03 15.95
CA GLY A 107 23.06 -15.31 16.63
C GLY A 107 24.48 -15.86 16.77
N LYS A 108 24.62 -16.94 17.53
CA LYS A 108 25.92 -17.63 17.73
C LYS A 108 26.50 -18.20 16.43
N ASP A 109 25.66 -18.44 15.44
CA ASP A 109 26.04 -18.88 14.09
C ASP A 109 26.48 -17.72 13.18
N GLY A 110 26.49 -16.49 13.70
CA GLY A 110 26.83 -15.29 12.96
C GLY A 110 25.71 -14.77 12.08
N LYS A 111 24.51 -15.37 12.07
CA LYS A 111 23.37 -14.93 11.26
C LYS A 111 22.47 -13.97 12.03
N PHE A 112 21.75 -13.11 11.33
CA PHE A 112 20.72 -12.31 12.00
C PHE A 112 19.57 -13.18 12.50
N THR A 113 19.02 -12.81 13.66
CA THR A 113 17.85 -13.47 14.24
C THR A 113 16.54 -13.14 13.52
N PHE A 114 16.53 -12.06 12.71
CA PHE A 114 15.40 -11.69 11.86
C PHE A 114 15.68 -12.05 10.40
N LYS A 115 14.63 -12.38 9.64
CA LYS A 115 14.72 -12.57 8.20
C LYS A 115 14.17 -11.35 7.48
N PRO A 116 14.97 -10.64 6.66
CA PRO A 116 14.50 -9.48 5.91
C PRO A 116 13.25 -9.76 5.07
N SER A 117 13.21 -10.89 4.37
CA SER A 117 12.08 -11.26 3.50
C SER A 117 10.76 -11.48 4.24
N GLU A 118 10.81 -11.87 5.52
CA GLU A 118 9.61 -11.99 6.35
C GLU A 118 9.09 -10.62 6.82
N MET A 119 10.00 -9.65 6.98
CA MET A 119 9.67 -8.27 7.39
C MET A 119 9.15 -7.40 6.23
N VAL A 120 9.47 -7.75 4.97
CA VAL A 120 8.98 -7.06 3.76
C VAL A 120 8.19 -8.00 2.85
N LYS A 121 7.44 -8.94 3.47
CA LYS A 121 6.72 -10.02 2.80
C LYS A 121 5.75 -9.49 1.74
N TYR A 122 4.96 -8.46 2.06
CA TYR A 122 3.97 -7.91 1.15
C TYR A 122 4.61 -7.04 0.08
N ALA A 123 5.68 -6.31 0.38
CA ALA A 123 6.45 -5.56 -0.61
C ALA A 123 7.01 -6.49 -1.71
N VAL A 124 7.72 -7.54 -1.31
CA VAL A 124 8.29 -8.54 -2.24
C VAL A 124 7.18 -9.25 -3.01
N LYS A 125 6.15 -9.74 -2.32
CA LYS A 125 5.00 -10.40 -2.98
C LYS A 125 4.32 -9.49 -4.01
N THR A 126 4.18 -8.21 -3.71
CA THR A 126 3.53 -7.24 -4.61
C THR A 126 4.39 -6.97 -5.84
N GLU A 127 5.70 -6.83 -5.65
CA GLU A 127 6.66 -6.65 -6.75
C GLU A 127 6.69 -7.87 -7.67
N GLU A 128 6.86 -9.07 -7.12
CA GLU A 128 6.84 -10.33 -7.89
C GLU A 128 5.54 -10.46 -8.68
N TYR A 129 4.41 -10.09 -8.06
CA TYR A 129 3.11 -10.09 -8.72
C TYR A 129 3.04 -9.11 -9.89
N ALA A 130 3.58 -7.91 -9.73
CA ALA A 130 3.65 -6.89 -10.78
C ALA A 130 4.57 -7.34 -11.93
N LEU A 131 5.77 -7.85 -11.62
CA LEU A 131 6.72 -8.36 -12.60
C LEU A 131 6.16 -9.52 -13.41
N ALA A 132 5.54 -10.51 -12.76
CA ALA A 132 4.94 -11.67 -13.41
C ALA A 132 3.82 -11.29 -14.40
N ARG A 133 3.19 -10.12 -14.22
CA ARG A 133 2.12 -9.60 -15.08
C ARG A 133 2.56 -8.46 -15.99
N GLN A 134 3.86 -8.18 -16.04
CA GLN A 134 4.44 -7.07 -16.83
C GLN A 134 3.75 -5.73 -16.51
N ILE A 135 3.38 -5.53 -15.25
CA ILE A 135 2.84 -4.26 -14.77
C ILE A 135 4.02 -3.29 -14.67
N PRO A 136 3.95 -2.12 -15.30
CA PRO A 136 5.04 -1.16 -15.25
C PRO A 136 5.24 -0.64 -13.82
N TYR A 137 6.46 -0.19 -13.52
CA TYR A 137 6.83 0.39 -12.23
C TYR A 137 6.63 -0.57 -11.04
N ALA A 138 7.21 -1.78 -11.14
CA ALA A 138 7.18 -2.77 -10.07
C ALA A 138 7.75 -2.24 -8.74
N ASP A 139 8.70 -1.30 -8.77
CA ASP A 139 9.26 -0.66 -7.57
C ASP A 139 8.24 0.23 -6.82
N THR A 140 7.35 0.92 -7.54
CA THR A 140 6.23 1.59 -6.87
C THR A 140 5.24 0.58 -6.32
N ALA A 141 5.06 -0.57 -6.96
CA ALA A 141 4.23 -1.66 -6.44
C ALA A 141 4.83 -2.24 -5.14
N TYR A 142 6.15 -2.48 -5.12
CA TYR A 142 6.91 -2.84 -3.91
C TYR A 142 6.65 -1.84 -2.78
N ALA A 143 6.76 -0.54 -3.05
CA ALA A 143 6.48 0.51 -2.07
C ALA A 143 5.04 0.46 -1.53
N GLY A 144 4.06 0.08 -2.36
CA GLY A 144 2.67 -0.11 -1.94
C GLY A 144 2.51 -1.30 -1.00
N GLY A 145 3.15 -2.43 -1.32
CA GLY A 145 3.21 -3.61 -0.45
C GLY A 145 3.93 -3.34 0.87
N MET A 146 4.98 -2.51 0.86
CA MET A 146 5.72 -2.12 2.07
C MET A 146 4.85 -1.38 3.09
N MET A 147 3.82 -0.65 2.66
CA MET A 147 2.88 -0.04 3.61
C MET A 147 2.10 -1.09 4.40
N PHE A 148 1.77 -2.23 3.80
CA PHE A 148 1.16 -3.34 4.54
C PHE A 148 2.15 -3.95 5.52
N ASP A 149 3.41 -4.16 5.12
CA ASP A 149 4.46 -4.67 6.03
C ASP A 149 4.66 -3.78 7.26
N VAL A 150 4.66 -2.45 7.07
CA VAL A 150 4.70 -1.50 8.18
C VAL A 150 3.47 -1.64 9.07
N MET A 151 2.28 -1.82 8.50
CA MET A 151 1.05 -2.01 9.29
C MET A 151 1.05 -3.30 10.11
N PHE A 152 1.57 -4.40 9.56
CA PHE A 152 1.77 -5.65 10.31
C PHE A 152 2.75 -5.46 11.47
N ALA A 153 3.87 -4.77 11.24
CA ALA A 153 4.80 -4.47 12.31
C ALA A 153 4.15 -3.57 13.39
N VAL A 154 3.36 -2.57 12.99
CA VAL A 154 2.66 -1.66 13.92
C VAL A 154 1.66 -2.44 14.77
N ALA A 155 0.85 -3.30 14.15
CA ALA A 155 -0.11 -4.13 14.87
C ALA A 155 0.57 -4.99 15.94
N ARG A 156 1.64 -5.69 15.56
CA ARG A 156 2.39 -6.57 16.46
C ARG A 156 3.07 -5.82 17.60
N GLU A 157 3.85 -4.80 17.27
CA GLU A 157 4.76 -4.15 18.22
C GLU A 157 4.07 -3.06 19.06
N LEU A 158 3.02 -2.41 18.54
CA LEU A 158 2.37 -1.26 19.20
C LEU A 158 0.94 -1.52 19.67
N PHE A 159 0.29 -2.59 19.18
CA PHE A 159 -1.09 -2.96 19.54
C PHE A 159 -1.23 -4.39 20.08
N GLY A 160 -0.14 -5.15 20.17
CA GLY A 160 -0.14 -6.48 20.77
C GLY A 160 -0.75 -7.58 19.90
N ASP A 161 -0.73 -7.41 18.57
CA ASP A 161 -1.19 -8.38 17.57
C ASP A 161 -2.65 -8.84 17.77
N PRO A 162 -3.65 -8.01 17.43
CA PRO A 162 -5.05 -8.37 17.62
C PRO A 162 -5.40 -9.63 16.82
N ASP A 163 -6.06 -10.60 17.46
CA ASP A 163 -6.37 -11.94 16.88
C ASP A 163 -6.99 -11.88 15.46
N THR A 164 -7.77 -10.84 15.16
CA THR A 164 -8.48 -10.67 13.88
C THR A 164 -7.73 -9.81 12.86
N PHE A 165 -6.61 -9.18 13.23
CA PHE A 165 -5.94 -8.20 12.39
C PHE A 165 -5.31 -8.84 11.16
N GLU A 166 -4.61 -9.97 11.30
CA GLU A 166 -3.91 -10.60 10.18
C GLU A 166 -4.87 -11.06 9.09
N ASP A 167 -5.95 -11.76 9.46
CA ASP A 167 -6.98 -12.20 8.52
C ASP A 167 -7.59 -11.02 7.78
N TYR A 168 -7.94 -9.95 8.52
CA TYR A 168 -8.51 -8.77 7.90
C TYR A 168 -7.52 -8.02 7.01
N ALA A 169 -6.25 -7.93 7.41
CA ALA A 169 -5.20 -7.34 6.59
C ALA A 169 -4.98 -8.11 5.28
N VAL A 170 -5.08 -9.44 5.31
CA VAL A 170 -5.05 -10.28 4.11
C VAL A 170 -6.26 -10.01 3.20
N GLU A 171 -7.46 -9.83 3.76
CA GLU A 171 -8.66 -9.47 2.99
C GLU A 171 -8.52 -8.11 2.30
N VAL A 172 -8.09 -7.08 3.05
CA VAL A 172 -7.85 -5.73 2.53
C VAL A 172 -6.78 -5.76 1.45
N TYR A 173 -5.67 -6.48 1.65
CA TYR A 173 -4.62 -6.66 0.65
C TYR A 173 -5.16 -7.35 -0.62
N LYS A 174 -5.92 -8.44 -0.49
CA LYS A 174 -6.52 -9.14 -1.64
C LYS A 174 -7.53 -8.28 -2.39
N HIS A 175 -8.30 -7.45 -1.70
CA HIS A 175 -9.18 -6.47 -2.33
C HIS A 175 -8.34 -5.41 -3.08
N GLY A 176 -7.37 -4.80 -2.42
CA GLY A 176 -6.46 -3.81 -3.01
C GLY A 176 -5.74 -4.34 -4.25
N LEU A 177 -5.27 -5.59 -4.23
CA LEU A 177 -4.60 -6.21 -5.37
C LEU A 177 -5.51 -6.38 -6.58
N ARG A 178 -6.77 -6.81 -6.37
CA ARG A 178 -7.79 -6.87 -7.43
C ARG A 178 -8.09 -5.48 -7.98
N THR A 179 -8.26 -4.50 -7.10
CA THR A 179 -8.47 -3.09 -7.46
C THR A 179 -7.28 -2.55 -8.27
N ALA A 180 -6.05 -2.89 -7.92
CA ALA A 180 -4.83 -2.48 -8.62
C ALA A 180 -4.76 -3.01 -10.05
N LEU A 181 -5.08 -4.30 -10.26
CA LEU A 181 -5.13 -4.89 -11.60
C LEU A 181 -6.16 -4.19 -12.50
N ILE A 182 -7.38 -4.02 -11.97
CA ILE A 182 -8.46 -3.35 -12.69
C ILE A 182 -8.06 -1.91 -12.99
N GLY A 183 -7.50 -1.21 -12.01
CA GLY A 183 -7.04 0.17 -12.14
C GLY A 183 -6.00 0.35 -13.24
N VAL A 184 -4.98 -0.52 -13.29
CA VAL A 184 -3.95 -0.50 -14.34
C VAL A 184 -4.56 -0.69 -15.73
N GLU A 185 -5.46 -1.66 -15.88
CA GLU A 185 -6.12 -1.94 -17.15
C GLU A 185 -7.05 -0.81 -17.61
N ILE A 186 -7.75 -0.15 -16.70
CA ILE A 186 -8.52 1.07 -16.99
C ILE A 186 -7.57 2.21 -17.37
N GLY A 187 -6.49 2.40 -16.61
CA GLY A 187 -5.52 3.48 -16.81
C GLY A 187 -4.90 3.47 -18.22
N LYS A 188 -4.72 2.29 -18.83
CA LYS A 188 -4.26 2.14 -20.23
C LYS A 188 -5.18 2.81 -21.26
N SER A 189 -6.47 2.98 -20.93
CA SER A 189 -7.45 3.61 -21.82
C SER A 189 -7.53 5.14 -21.68
N ILE A 190 -6.91 5.71 -20.64
CA ILE A 190 -6.94 7.14 -20.37
C ILE A 190 -5.77 7.82 -21.08
N LYS A 191 -6.09 8.67 -22.06
CA LYS A 191 -5.07 9.43 -22.81
C LYS A 191 -4.38 10.45 -21.91
N ASN A 192 -3.05 10.57 -22.06
CA ASN A 192 -2.21 11.54 -21.36
C ASN A 192 -2.35 11.48 -19.82
N PHE A 193 -2.50 10.27 -19.27
CA PHE A 193 -2.69 10.12 -17.83
C PHE A 193 -1.37 10.27 -17.07
N SER A 194 -1.19 11.43 -16.41
CA SER A 194 0.04 11.84 -15.71
C SER A 194 0.39 10.97 -14.50
N TYR A 195 -0.58 10.22 -13.96
CA TYR A 195 -0.41 9.38 -12.77
C TYR A 195 -0.26 7.89 -13.07
N SER A 196 -0.02 7.49 -14.33
CA SER A 196 0.14 6.09 -14.74
C SER A 196 1.09 5.29 -13.85
N LYS A 197 2.20 5.92 -13.43
CA LYS A 197 3.20 5.36 -12.51
C LYS A 197 2.66 4.93 -11.15
N PHE A 198 1.65 5.61 -10.64
CA PHE A 198 1.12 5.37 -9.30
C PHE A 198 -0.17 4.55 -9.28
N VAL A 199 -0.74 4.22 -10.44
CA VAL A 199 -2.07 3.59 -10.51
C VAL A 199 -2.15 2.31 -9.69
N PHE A 200 -1.20 1.40 -9.91
CA PHE A 200 -1.19 0.12 -9.22
C PHE A 200 -1.13 0.33 -7.70
N SER A 201 -0.17 1.12 -7.23
CA SER A 201 0.05 1.34 -5.80
C SER A 201 -1.09 2.10 -5.14
N SER A 202 -1.62 3.16 -5.76
CA SER A 202 -2.79 3.90 -5.26
C SER A 202 -3.99 2.99 -5.06
N CYS A 203 -4.29 2.16 -6.06
CA CYS A 203 -5.39 1.21 -6.00
C CYS A 203 -5.13 0.09 -4.97
N LEU A 204 -3.89 -0.34 -4.78
CA LEU A 204 -3.52 -1.32 -3.77
C LEU A 204 -3.75 -0.76 -2.34
N ILE A 205 -3.37 0.49 -2.10
CA ILE A 205 -3.39 1.09 -0.75
C ILE A 205 -4.63 1.94 -0.45
N HIS A 206 -5.56 2.12 -1.39
CA HIS A 206 -6.67 3.08 -1.22
C HIS A 206 -7.50 2.84 0.05
N ASP A 207 -7.62 1.58 0.46
CA ASP A 207 -8.37 1.10 1.62
C ASP A 207 -7.49 0.73 2.82
N ILE A 208 -6.19 1.03 2.79
CA ILE A 208 -5.27 0.64 3.89
C ILE A 208 -5.65 1.28 5.23
N GLY A 209 -6.34 2.43 5.21
CA GLY A 209 -6.91 3.08 6.39
C GLY A 209 -7.92 2.22 7.16
N LYS A 210 -8.51 1.20 6.54
CA LYS A 210 -9.35 0.22 7.24
C LYS A 210 -8.56 -0.58 8.27
N LEU A 211 -7.27 -0.83 8.01
CA LEU A 211 -6.36 -1.47 8.97
C LEU A 211 -6.06 -0.55 10.15
N ALA A 212 -5.93 0.75 9.90
CA ALA A 212 -5.79 1.73 10.96
C ALA A 212 -7.05 1.77 11.84
N MET A 213 -8.24 1.71 11.23
CA MET A 213 -9.51 1.63 11.97
C MET A 213 -9.62 0.36 12.82
N GLU A 214 -9.20 -0.80 12.31
CA GLU A 214 -9.18 -2.05 13.08
C GLU A 214 -8.29 -1.94 14.34
N LEU A 215 -7.12 -1.30 14.23
CA LEU A 215 -6.21 -1.10 15.37
C LEU A 215 -6.71 -0.05 16.37
N LEU A 216 -7.33 1.04 15.89
CA LEU A 216 -7.83 2.12 16.74
C LEU A 216 -9.15 1.76 17.42
N PHE A 217 -9.93 0.85 16.83
CA PHE A 217 -11.23 0.39 17.32
C PHE A 217 -11.26 -1.14 17.42
N PRO A 218 -10.45 -1.74 18.31
CA PRO A 218 -10.29 -3.18 18.36
C PRO A 218 -11.56 -3.90 18.83
N PRO A 219 -11.68 -5.22 18.58
CA PRO A 219 -12.87 -6.04 18.93
C PRO A 219 -13.30 -5.95 20.40
N THR A 220 -12.38 -5.65 21.30
CA THR A 220 -12.62 -5.49 22.75
C THR A 220 -13.37 -4.21 23.12
N THR A 221 -13.61 -3.31 22.16
CA THR A 221 -14.33 -2.04 22.40
C THR A 221 -15.79 -2.13 21.95
N PRO A 222 -16.74 -1.46 22.64
CA PRO A 222 -18.15 -1.42 22.22
C PRO A 222 -18.36 -0.85 20.81
N ASN A 223 -17.43 -0.01 20.35
CA ASN A 223 -17.42 0.59 19.03
C ASN A 223 -16.37 -0.05 18.14
N SER A 224 -16.20 -1.38 18.16
CA SER A 224 -15.21 -2.04 17.32
C SER A 224 -15.48 -1.86 15.82
N TYR A 225 -14.41 -1.79 15.02
CA TYR A 225 -14.53 -1.73 13.56
C TYR A 225 -15.04 -3.06 12.99
N LEU A 226 -14.62 -4.20 13.56
CA LEU A 226 -15.14 -5.53 13.23
C LEU A 226 -16.67 -5.61 13.32
N ALA A 227 -17.27 -5.22 14.46
CA ALA A 227 -18.72 -5.25 14.62
C ALA A 227 -19.44 -4.30 13.66
N PHE A 228 -18.79 -3.19 13.28
CA PHE A 228 -19.31 -2.33 12.22
C PHE A 228 -19.32 -3.04 10.86
N ARG A 229 -18.24 -3.71 10.48
CA ARG A 229 -18.16 -4.46 9.21
C ARG A 229 -19.23 -5.53 9.14
N GLU A 230 -19.34 -6.35 10.18
CA GLU A 230 -20.37 -7.40 10.28
C GLU A 230 -21.78 -6.82 10.13
N SER A 231 -22.08 -5.70 10.80
CA SER A 231 -23.40 -5.07 10.69
C SER A 231 -23.72 -4.52 9.29
N VAL A 232 -22.69 -4.09 8.54
CA VAL A 232 -22.83 -3.61 7.16
C VAL A 232 -22.97 -4.78 6.20
N ASP A 233 -22.32 -5.90 6.46
CA ASP A 233 -22.39 -7.10 5.62
C ASP A 233 -23.75 -7.82 5.79
N GLU A 234 -24.31 -7.83 7.01
CA GLU A 234 -25.68 -8.32 7.27
C GLU A 234 -26.76 -7.48 6.58
N LYS A 235 -26.57 -6.16 6.54
CA LYS A 235 -27.51 -5.21 5.93
C LYS A 235 -26.78 -4.30 4.95
N PRO A 236 -26.52 -4.80 3.72
CA PRO A 236 -25.77 -4.04 2.73
C PRO A 236 -26.38 -2.66 2.49
N VAL A 237 -25.60 -1.63 2.84
CA VAL A 237 -25.96 -0.22 2.59
C VAL A 237 -25.26 0.30 1.34
N ARG A 238 -25.82 1.34 0.74
CA ARG A 238 -25.16 2.05 -0.36
C ARG A 238 -23.80 2.61 0.11
N ARG A 239 -22.81 2.61 -0.78
CA ARG A 239 -21.43 3.08 -0.52
C ARG A 239 -21.38 4.44 0.22
N LEU A 240 -22.12 5.44 -0.29
CA LEU A 240 -22.19 6.77 0.34
C LEU A 240 -22.74 6.73 1.77
N LEU A 241 -23.71 5.86 2.03
CA LEU A 241 -24.27 5.69 3.36
C LEU A 241 -23.29 4.96 4.28
N LYS A 242 -22.55 3.96 3.78
CA LYS A 242 -21.48 3.29 4.53
C LYS A 242 -20.45 4.30 5.04
N HIS A 243 -19.93 5.14 4.15
CA HIS A 243 -18.98 6.18 4.50
C HIS A 243 -19.59 7.16 5.52
N TYR A 244 -20.81 7.64 5.29
CA TYR A 244 -21.49 8.50 6.27
C TYR A 244 -21.58 7.85 7.67
N ILE A 245 -21.90 6.56 7.75
CA ILE A 245 -21.96 5.83 9.03
C ILE A 245 -20.56 5.71 9.66
N GLU A 246 -19.51 5.48 8.88
CA GLU A 246 -18.14 5.48 9.41
C GLU A 246 -17.79 6.81 10.07
N VAL A 247 -18.05 7.94 9.39
CA VAL A 247 -17.81 9.28 9.97
C VAL A 247 -18.62 9.46 11.26
N LYS A 248 -19.85 8.96 11.31
CA LYS A 248 -20.68 9.07 12.53
C LYS A 248 -20.17 8.24 13.69
N ARG A 249 -19.71 7.02 13.40
CA ARG A 249 -19.31 6.07 14.44
C ARG A 249 -17.89 6.30 14.92
N PHE A 250 -16.99 6.70 14.02
CA PHE A 250 -15.55 6.74 14.27
C PHE A 250 -14.96 8.16 14.16
N GLY A 251 -15.76 9.16 13.81
CA GLY A 251 -15.35 10.57 13.64
C GLY A 251 -14.66 10.86 12.31
N LEU A 252 -13.88 9.90 11.80
CA LEU A 252 -13.17 9.98 10.52
C LEU A 252 -13.36 8.69 9.72
N PRO A 253 -13.43 8.77 8.39
CA PRO A 253 -13.63 7.62 7.52
C PRO A 253 -12.30 6.96 7.10
N HIS A 254 -12.34 5.77 6.51
CA HIS A 254 -11.12 5.03 6.18
C HIS A 254 -10.23 5.74 5.14
N GLU A 255 -10.81 6.44 4.16
CA GLU A 255 -10.04 7.18 3.15
C GLU A 255 -9.20 8.31 3.74
N TYR A 256 -9.61 8.89 4.88
CA TYR A 256 -8.82 9.89 5.58
C TYR A 256 -7.55 9.27 6.12
N TYR A 257 -7.67 8.14 6.81
CA TYR A 257 -6.52 7.40 7.32
C TYR A 257 -5.61 6.92 6.19
N SER A 258 -6.18 6.37 5.11
CA SER A 258 -5.42 5.96 3.91
C SER A 258 -4.64 7.13 3.31
N SER A 259 -5.27 8.29 3.14
CA SER A 259 -4.63 9.49 2.61
C SER A 259 -3.50 9.99 3.50
N GLN A 260 -3.72 10.04 4.81
CA GLN A 260 -2.70 10.49 5.76
C GLN A 260 -1.50 9.51 5.78
N MET A 261 -1.76 8.21 5.69
CA MET A 261 -0.71 7.20 5.54
C MET A 261 0.09 7.39 4.25
N ALA A 262 -0.59 7.62 3.12
CA ALA A 262 0.07 7.93 1.83
C ALA A 262 0.89 9.24 1.90
N PHE A 263 0.41 10.25 2.62
CA PHE A 263 1.14 11.52 2.81
C PHE A 263 2.46 11.36 3.58
N GLN A 264 2.43 10.56 4.66
CA GLN A 264 3.61 10.27 5.48
C GLN A 264 4.61 9.40 4.72
N PHE A 265 4.10 8.49 3.88
CA PHE A 265 4.92 7.66 3.03
C PHE A 265 5.33 8.43 1.76
N ASN A 266 6.34 9.31 1.88
CA ASN A 266 6.71 10.35 0.91
C ASN A 266 6.57 10.02 -0.60
N ILE A 267 6.87 8.79 -1.03
CA ILE A 267 6.72 8.33 -2.43
C ILE A 267 5.29 8.52 -2.95
N PHE A 268 4.31 8.41 -2.05
CA PHE A 268 2.88 8.51 -2.34
C PHE A 268 2.26 9.85 -1.95
N ARG A 269 3.07 10.85 -1.58
CA ARG A 269 2.54 12.17 -1.23
C ARG A 269 1.76 12.81 -2.37
N SER A 270 2.22 12.63 -3.61
CA SER A 270 1.57 13.19 -4.81
C SER A 270 0.18 12.60 -5.11
N ILE A 271 -0.15 11.44 -4.51
CA ILE A 271 -1.40 10.71 -4.75
C ILE A 271 -2.37 10.78 -3.58
N GLU A 272 -1.99 11.40 -2.46
CA GLU A 272 -2.78 11.43 -1.22
C GLU A 272 -4.22 11.89 -1.48
N ARG A 273 -4.40 12.93 -2.32
CA ARG A 273 -5.72 13.53 -2.58
C ARG A 273 -6.58 12.61 -3.42
N ALA A 274 -5.98 11.89 -4.35
CA ALA A 274 -6.73 10.90 -5.14
C ALA A 274 -7.22 9.75 -4.23
N VAL A 275 -6.40 9.34 -3.27
CA VAL A 275 -6.78 8.36 -2.24
C VAL A 275 -7.85 8.95 -1.29
N LEU A 276 -7.74 10.20 -0.85
CA LEU A 276 -8.73 10.83 0.03
C LEU A 276 -10.11 10.92 -0.61
N PHE A 277 -10.18 11.27 -1.89
CA PHE A 277 -11.43 11.59 -2.56
C PHE A 277 -11.91 10.48 -3.51
N HIS A 278 -11.43 9.24 -3.39
CA HIS A 278 -11.84 8.17 -4.30
C HIS A 278 -13.33 7.78 -4.18
N HIS A 279 -13.97 8.07 -3.03
CA HIS A 279 -15.42 7.92 -2.85
C HIS A 279 -16.24 9.15 -3.30
N ASP A 280 -15.61 10.32 -3.40
CA ASP A 280 -16.22 11.59 -3.86
C ASP A 280 -15.23 12.42 -4.72
N PRO A 281 -14.89 11.94 -5.92
CA PRO A 281 -13.88 12.56 -6.77
C PRO A 281 -14.29 13.96 -7.22
N TYR A 282 -15.59 14.29 -7.27
CA TYR A 282 -16.10 15.60 -7.70
C TYR A 282 -15.52 16.77 -6.92
N THR A 283 -15.13 16.56 -5.67
CA THR A 283 -14.42 17.55 -4.84
C THR A 283 -13.09 18.01 -5.48
N LEU A 284 -12.50 17.21 -6.38
CA LEU A 284 -11.28 17.54 -7.12
C LEU A 284 -11.53 18.20 -8.49
N LYS A 285 -12.75 18.13 -9.02
CA LYS A 285 -13.07 18.49 -10.42
C LYS A 285 -12.68 19.93 -10.78
N SER A 286 -12.89 20.87 -9.86
CA SER A 286 -12.58 22.29 -10.07
C SER A 286 -11.13 22.66 -9.72
N THR A 287 -10.43 21.83 -8.92
CA THR A 287 -9.11 22.18 -8.37
C THR A 287 -7.96 21.50 -9.08
N ASN A 288 -8.12 20.25 -9.52
CA ASN A 288 -7.11 19.51 -10.27
C ASN A 288 -7.77 18.39 -11.08
N LYS A 289 -7.84 18.58 -12.41
CA LYS A 289 -8.49 17.64 -13.33
C LYS A 289 -7.82 16.26 -13.36
N ASP A 290 -6.49 16.21 -13.29
CA ASP A 290 -5.77 14.93 -13.34
C ASP A 290 -6.00 14.11 -12.06
N LEU A 291 -6.00 14.77 -10.90
CA LEU A 291 -6.36 14.14 -9.63
C LEU A 291 -7.83 13.73 -9.59
N TYR A 292 -8.74 14.51 -10.18
CA TYR A 292 -10.15 14.11 -10.37
C TYR A 292 -10.24 12.79 -11.14
N THR A 293 -9.59 12.73 -12.31
CA THR A 293 -9.57 11.51 -13.14
C THR A 293 -8.94 10.34 -12.39
N PHE A 294 -7.90 10.58 -11.60
CA PHE A 294 -7.26 9.54 -10.82
C PHE A 294 -8.15 9.01 -9.69
N ALA A 295 -8.75 9.89 -8.89
CA ALA A 295 -9.70 9.51 -7.84
C ALA A 295 -10.89 8.72 -8.39
N ALA A 296 -11.43 9.16 -9.53
CA ALA A 296 -12.52 8.46 -10.22
C ALA A 296 -12.09 7.07 -10.73
N LEU A 297 -10.86 6.92 -11.23
CA LEU A 297 -10.30 5.62 -11.61
C LEU A 297 -10.19 4.69 -10.41
N ILE A 298 -9.68 5.17 -9.26
CA ILE A 298 -9.54 4.36 -8.04
C ILE A 298 -10.92 3.89 -7.57
N GLY A 299 -11.90 4.82 -7.49
CA GLY A 299 -13.27 4.50 -7.10
C GLY A 299 -13.96 3.51 -8.05
N LEU A 300 -13.76 3.66 -9.36
CA LEU A 300 -14.26 2.71 -10.37
C LEU A 300 -13.67 1.31 -10.18
N ALA A 301 -12.35 1.23 -10.08
CA ALA A 301 -11.65 -0.03 -9.93
C ALA A 301 -12.07 -0.75 -8.64
N SER A 302 -12.26 -0.01 -7.54
CA SER A 302 -12.73 -0.56 -6.26
C SER A 302 -14.16 -1.12 -6.38
N ASN A 303 -15.07 -0.40 -7.04
CA ASN A 303 -16.43 -0.91 -7.29
C ASN A 303 -16.43 -2.19 -8.14
N MET A 304 -15.60 -2.24 -9.19
CA MET A 304 -15.45 -3.44 -10.02
C MET A 304 -14.85 -4.61 -9.22
N ALA A 305 -13.88 -4.35 -8.33
CA ALA A 305 -13.28 -5.36 -7.47
C ALA A 305 -14.24 -5.90 -6.39
N ASN A 306 -15.16 -5.07 -5.88
CA ASN A 306 -16.24 -5.52 -4.98
C ASN A 306 -17.24 -6.45 -5.69
N HIS A 307 -17.38 -6.30 -7.00
CA HIS A 307 -18.26 -7.08 -7.84
C HIS A 307 -17.46 -7.88 -8.88
N TYR A 308 -16.44 -8.61 -8.40
CA TYR A 308 -15.45 -9.25 -9.26
C TYR A 308 -16.00 -10.50 -9.97
N ARG A 309 -16.66 -10.29 -11.12
CA ARG A 309 -16.99 -11.33 -12.10
C ARG A 309 -17.11 -10.78 -13.51
N ASN A 310 -16.98 -11.65 -14.49
CA ASN A 310 -17.26 -11.30 -15.89
C ASN A 310 -18.78 -11.03 -16.07
N PRO A 311 -19.15 -9.90 -16.70
CA PRO A 311 -20.54 -9.62 -17.05
C PRO A 311 -20.92 -10.47 -18.27
N LYS A 312 -22.17 -10.94 -18.32
CA LYS A 312 -22.65 -11.73 -19.47
C LYS A 312 -22.85 -10.87 -20.71
N ASP A 313 -23.38 -9.67 -20.51
CA ASP A 313 -23.66 -8.67 -21.54
C ASP A 313 -23.74 -7.27 -20.92
N ALA A 314 -24.04 -6.25 -21.72
CA ALA A 314 -24.11 -4.86 -21.28
C ALA A 314 -25.29 -4.55 -20.34
N ASN A 315 -26.32 -5.41 -20.30
CA ASN A 315 -27.50 -5.28 -19.45
C ASN A 315 -27.35 -6.06 -18.13
N ASP A 316 -26.24 -6.77 -17.92
CA ASP A 316 -25.98 -7.48 -16.68
C ASP A 316 -26.05 -6.50 -15.49
N PRO A 317 -26.86 -6.78 -14.44
CA PRO A 317 -27.03 -5.86 -13.31
C PRO A 317 -25.73 -5.44 -12.62
N ILE A 318 -24.66 -6.23 -12.76
CA ILE A 318 -23.34 -5.87 -12.23
C ILE A 318 -22.71 -4.67 -12.92
N VAL A 319 -22.98 -4.49 -14.21
CA VAL A 319 -22.49 -3.33 -14.96
C VAL A 319 -23.07 -2.05 -14.35
N ALA A 320 -24.35 -2.09 -13.99
CA ALA A 320 -25.01 -0.96 -13.32
C ALA A 320 -24.43 -0.68 -11.92
N SER A 321 -23.88 -1.69 -11.23
CA SER A 321 -23.21 -1.47 -9.93
C SER A 321 -21.80 -0.91 -10.06
N TRP A 322 -21.15 -1.05 -11.22
CA TRP A 322 -19.86 -0.40 -11.49
C TRP A 322 -20.02 1.08 -11.81
N ILE A 323 -21.04 1.42 -12.61
CA ILE A 323 -21.24 2.76 -13.14
C ILE A 323 -21.82 3.68 -12.07
N THR A 324 -20.94 4.47 -11.47
CA THR A 324 -21.35 5.54 -10.56
C THR A 324 -21.34 6.89 -11.31
N PRO A 325 -22.10 7.91 -10.84
CA PRO A 325 -22.22 9.19 -11.54
C PRO A 325 -20.88 9.82 -11.96
N GLU A 326 -19.85 9.62 -11.12
CA GLU A 326 -18.46 10.10 -11.26
C GLU A 326 -17.82 9.70 -12.60
N LEU A 327 -18.24 8.56 -13.17
CA LEU A 327 -17.65 8.04 -14.40
C LEU A 327 -18.09 8.78 -15.66
N LYS A 328 -19.19 9.54 -15.58
CA LYS A 328 -19.72 10.30 -16.73
C LYS A 328 -18.68 11.23 -17.35
N ASP A 329 -17.77 11.75 -16.53
CA ASP A 329 -16.71 12.67 -16.98
C ASP A 329 -15.44 11.96 -17.47
N CYS A 330 -15.20 10.71 -17.09
CA CYS A 330 -13.99 9.96 -17.46
C CYS A 330 -14.02 9.46 -18.92
N LYS A 331 -15.17 9.55 -19.61
CA LYS A 331 -15.35 9.10 -21.00
C LYS A 331 -14.88 7.66 -21.26
N ILE A 332 -14.94 6.80 -20.25
CA ILE A 332 -14.60 5.38 -20.41
C ILE A 332 -15.85 4.66 -20.91
N GLU A 333 -15.77 4.08 -22.10
CA GLU A 333 -16.86 3.31 -22.68
C GLU A 333 -17.11 2.02 -21.90
N LEU A 334 -18.38 1.62 -21.78
CA LEU A 334 -18.75 0.37 -21.11
C LEU A 334 -18.07 -0.86 -21.73
N LYS A 335 -17.96 -0.90 -23.06
CA LYS A 335 -17.26 -1.98 -23.77
C LYS A 335 -15.82 -2.15 -23.29
N THR A 336 -15.15 -1.04 -22.97
CA THR A 336 -13.79 -1.04 -22.40
C THR A 336 -13.78 -1.70 -21.02
N LEU A 337 -14.73 -1.36 -20.14
CA LEU A 337 -14.82 -1.95 -18.79
C LEU A 337 -15.08 -3.46 -18.82
N MET A 338 -15.95 -3.92 -19.73
CA MET A 338 -16.19 -5.35 -19.92
C MET A 338 -14.93 -6.07 -20.41
N ALA A 339 -14.20 -5.48 -21.36
CA ALA A 339 -12.95 -6.03 -21.86
C ALA A 339 -11.85 -6.05 -20.79
N VAL A 340 -11.80 -5.04 -19.91
CA VAL A 340 -10.91 -5.01 -18.74
C VAL A 340 -11.22 -6.21 -17.84
N MET A 341 -12.48 -6.41 -17.44
CA MET A 341 -12.85 -7.52 -16.56
C MET A 341 -12.54 -8.88 -17.15
N GLN A 342 -12.75 -9.06 -18.46
CA GLN A 342 -12.38 -10.29 -19.15
C GLN A 342 -10.87 -10.55 -19.05
N ARG A 343 -10.03 -9.55 -19.35
CA ARG A 343 -8.57 -9.68 -19.25
C ARG A 343 -8.14 -10.02 -17.83
N VAL A 344 -8.57 -9.24 -16.84
CA VAL A 344 -8.18 -9.44 -15.44
C VAL A 344 -8.64 -10.82 -14.94
N SER A 345 -9.83 -11.27 -15.30
CA SER A 345 -10.33 -12.59 -14.89
C SER A 345 -9.53 -13.76 -15.49
N THR A 346 -9.06 -13.65 -16.74
CA THR A 346 -8.24 -14.70 -17.37
C THR A 346 -6.85 -14.84 -16.73
N THR A 347 -6.33 -13.77 -16.15
CA THR A 347 -5.00 -13.75 -15.52
C THR A 347 -5.05 -14.05 -14.01
N SER A 348 -6.24 -14.27 -13.44
CA SER A 348 -6.44 -14.29 -11.98
C SER A 348 -6.62 -15.67 -11.35
N SER A 349 -5.89 -16.69 -11.83
CA SER A 349 -5.56 -17.83 -10.96
C SER A 349 -4.60 -17.37 -9.87
N ILE A 350 -5.14 -16.70 -8.83
CA ILE A 350 -4.43 -16.23 -7.63
C ILE A 350 -4.60 -17.25 -6.51
#